data_AF-A0A670XZK7-F1
#
_entry.id   AF-A0A670XZK7-F1
#
_cell.length_a   1.000
_cell.length_b   1.000
_cell.length_c   1.000
_cell.angle_alpha   90.00
_cell.angle_beta   90.00
_cell.angle_gamma   90.00
#
_symmetry.space_group_name_H-M   'P 1'
#
loop_
_entity.id
_entity.type
_entity.pdbx_description
1 polymer ?
#
loop_
_entity_poly.entity_id
_entity_poly.type
_entity_poly.pdbx_seq_one_letter_code
_entity_poly.pdbx_strand_id
1 'polypeptide(L)'
;MERNDPVRLYHEKNQINCGRYKDLLHWTDENHTTFRIRWKHQSNKNLVADDYEIFKAWAMYTEKYNEDLSTPSKCKLNFRCAMNSTKRFEKLVSNEPDFRIYKIIPLNPKTESPANPSSGTKTAAFNIKVSIYYHNKLQDEAEVNSCMFTYNQENCHQLHNVQVIQFPNPEVLSDQKRVQHTLTALNAARLLLYQKNSRIWAKRLGTCQVFHAFSKELDNPSQDPPCKLLPRNVETEIFDYEQFCRELADFRDGQRRSSPDYTIYLCFGQRFTASKPKESKLILMKVRISVSGNLLKIVQGGFCLQRDHSSGLQSVATPA
;
A
#
# COMPACT_ATOMS: atom_id res chain seq x y z
N MET A 1 -6.49 22.02 3.28
CA MET A 1 -5.45 22.89 2.68
C MET A 1 -4.14 22.10 2.47
N GLU A 2 -4.21 20.83 2.00
CA GLU A 2 -3.07 19.88 1.96
C GLU A 2 -2.36 19.78 0.58
N ARG A 3 -2.65 20.70 -0.35
CA ARG A 3 -2.21 20.61 -1.76
C ARG A 3 -0.72 20.91 -2.00
N ASN A 4 0.04 21.24 -0.96
CA ASN A 4 1.40 21.81 -1.10
C ASN A 4 2.49 21.07 -0.31
N ASP A 5 2.26 19.83 0.13
CA ASP A 5 3.33 19.07 0.81
C ASP A 5 4.41 18.67 -0.22
N PRO A 6 5.63 19.24 -0.11
CA PRO A 6 6.64 19.09 -1.12
C PRO A 6 7.22 17.68 -1.21
N VAL A 7 7.00 16.86 -0.18
CA VAL A 7 7.53 15.48 -0.13
C VAL A 7 6.42 14.44 -0.37
N ARG A 8 5.20 14.86 -0.72
CA ARG A 8 4.08 13.94 -0.97
C ARG A 8 4.23 13.10 -2.25
N LEU A 9 5.02 13.59 -3.20
CA LEU A 9 5.54 12.83 -4.37
C LEU A 9 6.51 11.70 -3.95
N TYR A 10 7.09 11.83 -2.75
CA TYR A 10 8.27 11.08 -2.31
C TYR A 10 7.96 10.07 -1.19
N HIS A 11 6.72 10.03 -0.69
CA HIS A 11 6.22 8.92 0.15
C HIS A 11 5.97 7.63 -0.64
N GLU A 12 5.99 7.68 -1.98
CA GLU A 12 6.01 6.50 -2.82
C GLU A 12 7.41 5.87 -2.80
N LYS A 13 7.62 4.97 -1.84
CA LYS A 13 8.79 4.08 -1.60
C LYS A 13 9.51 3.60 -2.88
N ASN A 14 8.80 3.51 -4.01
CA ASN A 14 9.31 2.99 -5.28
C ASN A 14 9.92 4.05 -6.21
N GLN A 15 9.59 5.34 -6.12
CA GLN A 15 10.18 6.34 -7.04
C GLN A 15 11.62 6.73 -6.66
N ILE A 16 11.97 6.58 -5.38
CA ILE A 16 13.30 6.90 -4.83
C ILE A 16 14.29 5.75 -5.06
N ASN A 17 13.80 4.52 -4.96
CA ASN A 17 14.64 3.31 -5.06
C ASN A 17 14.66 2.71 -6.48
N CYS A 18 13.68 2.99 -7.35
CA CYS A 18 13.61 2.45 -8.71
C CYS A 18 14.06 3.48 -9.77
N GLY A 19 15.38 3.55 -9.97
CA GLY A 19 15.98 3.87 -11.27
C GLY A 19 16.24 5.34 -11.59
N ARG A 20 15.21 6.20 -11.72
CA ARG A 20 15.36 7.48 -12.44
C ARG A 20 16.03 8.61 -11.65
N TYR A 21 15.84 8.66 -10.33
CA TYR A 21 16.33 9.76 -9.47
C TYR A 21 17.30 9.30 -8.39
N LYS A 22 17.77 8.04 -8.45
CA LYS A 22 18.59 7.41 -7.39
C LYS A 22 19.85 8.21 -7.02
N ASP A 23 20.46 8.87 -8.00
CA ASP A 23 21.65 9.69 -7.82
C ASP A 23 21.35 11.14 -7.38
N LEU A 24 20.09 11.55 -7.48
CA LEU A 24 19.59 12.87 -7.12
C LEU A 24 18.88 12.89 -5.76
N LEU A 25 18.22 11.79 -5.37
CA LEU A 25 17.52 11.66 -4.11
C LEU A 25 17.49 10.19 -3.66
N HIS A 26 17.88 9.93 -2.41
CA HIS A 26 17.74 8.61 -1.79
C HIS A 26 17.54 8.67 -0.27
N TRP A 27 16.97 7.61 0.28
CA TRP A 27 16.85 7.41 1.72
C TRP A 27 18.21 7.08 2.33
N THR A 28 18.50 7.68 3.48
CA THR A 28 19.75 7.49 4.24
C THR A 28 19.54 6.59 5.46
N ASP A 29 18.30 6.30 5.82
CA ASP A 29 17.91 5.40 6.90
C ASP A 29 16.91 4.36 6.39
N GLU A 30 16.94 3.17 6.98
CA GLU A 30 16.04 2.06 6.63
C GLU A 30 14.56 2.37 6.89
N ASN A 31 14.30 3.30 7.82
CA ASN A 31 12.94 3.72 8.19
C ASN A 31 12.37 4.79 7.25
N HIS A 32 13.15 5.23 6.24
CA HIS A 32 12.74 6.24 5.27
C HIS A 32 12.21 7.52 5.95
N THR A 33 12.86 7.94 7.04
CA THR A 33 12.56 9.18 7.74
C THR A 33 13.55 10.28 7.39
N THR A 34 14.67 9.94 6.77
CA THR A 34 15.77 10.83 6.44
C THR A 34 16.21 10.60 5.00
N PHE A 35 16.11 11.63 4.17
CA PHE A 35 16.52 11.56 2.76
C PHE A 35 17.64 12.56 2.47
N ARG A 36 18.50 12.16 1.54
CA ARG A 36 19.54 13.00 0.92
C ARG A 36 19.04 13.44 -0.44
N ILE A 37 19.13 14.73 -0.73
CA ILE A 37 18.78 15.33 -2.02
C ILE A 37 19.96 16.14 -2.58
N ARG A 38 20.24 15.99 -3.87
CA ARG A 38 21.26 16.76 -4.58
C ARG A 38 20.81 18.21 -4.71
N TRP A 39 21.69 19.13 -4.32
CA TRP A 39 21.43 20.56 -4.20
C TRP A 39 22.66 21.40 -4.57
N LYS A 40 23.20 21.24 -5.77
CA LYS A 40 24.36 22.02 -6.24
C LYS A 40 24.07 23.53 -6.26
N HIS A 41 25.04 24.36 -5.92
CA HIS A 41 24.89 25.82 -6.03
C HIS A 41 24.89 26.26 -7.49
N GLN A 42 24.25 27.39 -7.82
CA GLN A 42 24.24 27.94 -9.19
C GLN A 42 25.65 28.25 -9.71
N SER A 43 26.60 28.52 -8.80
CA SER A 43 28.00 28.76 -9.13
C SER A 43 28.85 27.49 -9.23
N ASN A 44 28.27 26.30 -9.05
CA ASN A 44 29.01 25.04 -9.22
C ASN A 44 29.29 24.83 -10.72
N LYS A 45 30.57 24.73 -11.10
CA LYS A 45 31.02 24.55 -12.49
C LYS A 45 30.53 23.23 -13.13
N ASN A 46 30.15 22.25 -12.31
CA ASN A 46 29.64 20.94 -12.74
C ASN A 46 28.11 20.84 -12.65
N LEU A 47 27.39 21.96 -12.63
CA LEU A 47 25.94 22.00 -12.61
C LEU A 47 25.38 21.68 -14.02
N VAL A 48 24.58 20.62 -14.12
CA VAL A 48 23.96 20.17 -15.38
C VAL A 48 22.43 20.17 -15.27
N ALA A 49 21.73 20.08 -16.40
CA ALA A 49 20.26 20.07 -16.44
C ALA A 49 19.65 18.97 -15.55
N ASP A 50 20.28 17.78 -15.54
CA ASP A 50 19.86 16.63 -14.73
C ASP A 50 19.84 16.93 -13.23
N ASP A 51 20.69 17.84 -12.74
CA ASP A 51 20.70 18.22 -11.31
C ASP A 51 19.41 18.95 -10.89
N TYR A 52 18.58 19.37 -11.85
CA TYR A 52 17.30 20.03 -11.62
C TYR A 52 16.08 19.14 -11.83
N GLU A 53 16.25 17.94 -12.40
CA GLU A 53 15.15 17.06 -12.79
C GLU A 53 14.27 16.68 -11.59
N ILE A 54 14.85 16.56 -10.39
CA ILE A 54 14.10 16.31 -9.16
C ILE A 54 13.16 17.47 -8.78
N PHE A 55 13.58 18.72 -9.00
CA PHE A 55 12.77 19.91 -8.69
C PHE A 55 11.72 20.16 -9.77
N LYS A 56 12.02 19.82 -11.02
CA LYS A 56 11.07 19.87 -12.14
C LYS A 56 9.97 18.83 -11.96
N ALA A 57 10.32 17.59 -11.64
CA ALA A 57 9.36 16.54 -11.31
C ALA A 57 8.44 16.97 -10.17
N TRP A 58 8.98 17.62 -9.15
CA TRP A 58 8.18 18.19 -8.06
C TRP A 58 7.21 19.30 -8.49
N ALA A 59 7.68 20.24 -9.32
CA ALA A 59 6.83 21.30 -9.84
C ALA A 59 5.68 20.73 -10.68
N MET A 60 5.95 19.68 -11.47
CA MET A 60 4.94 18.96 -12.25
C MET A 60 3.90 18.27 -11.36
N TYR A 61 4.33 17.60 -10.29
CA TYR A 61 3.43 16.96 -9.31
C TYR A 61 2.50 17.92 -8.60
N THR A 62 3.01 19.11 -8.24
CA THR A 62 2.19 20.14 -7.58
C THR A 62 1.29 20.90 -8.55
N GLU A 63 1.27 20.52 -9.84
CA GLU A 63 0.56 21.21 -10.93
C GLU A 63 0.96 22.68 -11.06
N LYS A 64 2.15 23.04 -10.58
CA LYS A 64 2.70 24.42 -10.61
C LYS A 64 3.76 24.60 -11.68
N TYR A 65 4.00 23.57 -12.49
CA TYR A 65 4.90 23.65 -13.63
C TYR A 65 4.16 24.21 -14.85
N ASN A 66 4.70 25.29 -15.37
CA ASN A 66 4.29 25.94 -16.61
C ASN A 66 5.55 26.08 -17.48
N GLU A 67 5.54 25.49 -18.68
CA GLU A 67 6.69 25.42 -19.59
C GLU A 67 7.28 26.79 -19.93
N ASP A 68 6.44 27.82 -20.04
CA ASP A 68 6.85 29.18 -20.41
C ASP A 68 7.43 29.96 -19.23
N LEU A 69 7.13 29.57 -17.98
CA LEU A 69 7.40 30.37 -16.78
C LEU A 69 8.25 29.67 -15.71
N SER A 70 8.51 28.37 -15.84
CA SER A 70 9.09 27.53 -14.80
C SER A 70 10.55 27.17 -15.10
N THR A 71 11.44 28.13 -14.87
CA THR A 71 12.88 27.90 -14.98
C THR A 71 13.38 26.94 -13.89
N PRO A 72 14.50 26.20 -14.11
CA PRO A 72 15.08 25.30 -13.12
C PRO A 72 15.35 25.96 -11.75
N SER A 73 15.85 27.20 -11.77
CA SER A 73 16.08 28.00 -10.56
C SER A 73 14.78 28.31 -9.80
N LYS A 74 13.68 28.58 -10.52
CA LYS A 74 12.38 28.86 -9.93
C LYS A 74 11.74 27.61 -9.35
N CYS A 75 11.87 26.46 -10.01
CA CYS A 75 11.42 25.17 -9.49
C CYS A 75 12.12 24.83 -8.17
N LYS A 76 13.45 24.98 -8.12
CA LYS A 76 14.25 24.77 -6.91
C LYS A 76 13.93 25.74 -5.78
N LEU A 77 13.68 27.01 -6.09
CA LEU A 77 13.27 28.01 -5.11
C LEU A 77 11.90 27.67 -4.51
N ASN A 78 10.94 27.32 -5.35
CA ASN A 78 9.60 26.93 -4.92
C ASN A 78 9.62 25.68 -4.05
N PHE A 79 10.45 24.69 -4.42
CA PHE A 79 10.67 23.48 -3.62
C PHE A 79 11.20 23.82 -2.23
N ARG A 80 12.23 24.68 -2.14
CA ARG A 80 12.79 25.15 -0.88
C ARG A 80 11.74 25.84 -0.01
N CYS A 81 10.95 26.75 -0.59
CA CYS A 81 9.93 27.48 0.13
C CYS A 81 8.84 26.55 0.66
N ALA A 82 8.42 25.56 -0.14
CA ALA A 82 7.47 24.55 0.29
C ALA A 82 8.03 23.70 1.44
N MET A 83 9.31 23.28 1.38
CA MET A 83 9.90 22.48 2.47
C MET A 83 9.93 23.28 3.77
N ASN A 84 10.34 24.54 3.70
CA ASN A 84 10.41 25.40 4.87
C ASN A 84 9.03 25.76 5.45
N SER A 85 7.98 25.86 4.62
CA SER A 85 6.65 26.27 5.08
C SER A 85 5.89 25.18 5.83
N THR A 86 6.17 23.91 5.55
CA THR A 86 5.43 22.80 6.16
C THR A 86 5.78 22.50 7.62
N LYS A 87 6.92 23.00 8.13
CA LYS A 87 7.50 22.59 9.44
C LYS A 87 7.68 21.07 9.61
N ARG A 88 7.61 20.30 8.51
CA ARG A 88 7.73 18.83 8.49
C ARG A 88 9.13 18.34 8.17
N PHE A 89 10.08 19.24 7.89
CA PHE A 89 11.44 18.87 7.51
C PHE A 89 12.45 19.60 8.38
N GLU A 90 13.25 18.82 9.10
CA GLU A 90 14.42 19.28 9.79
C GLU A 90 15.63 19.10 8.88
N LYS A 91 16.36 20.19 8.61
CA LYS A 91 17.60 20.11 7.83
C LYS A 91 18.72 19.62 8.75
N LEU A 92 19.32 18.48 8.43
CA LEU A 92 20.47 17.95 9.18
C LEU A 92 21.79 18.56 8.68
N VAL A 93 22.81 18.52 9.54
CA VAL A 93 24.18 18.90 9.15
C VAL A 93 24.70 17.88 8.13
N SER A 94 25.23 18.38 7.02
CA SER A 94 25.83 17.59 5.95
C SER A 94 27.23 18.14 5.66
N ASN A 95 28.22 17.24 5.60
CA ASN A 95 29.58 17.58 5.21
C ASN A 95 29.75 17.64 3.68
N GLU A 96 28.70 17.29 2.94
CA GLU A 96 28.70 17.30 1.48
C GLU A 96 28.12 18.61 0.93
N PRO A 97 28.91 19.42 0.21
CA PRO A 97 28.48 20.76 -0.24
C PRO A 97 27.36 20.69 -1.28
N ASP A 98 27.36 19.66 -2.12
CA ASP A 98 26.42 19.45 -3.22
C ASP A 98 25.14 18.71 -2.81
N PHE A 99 25.01 18.30 -1.55
CA PHE A 99 23.85 17.57 -1.06
C PHE A 99 23.26 18.22 0.19
N ARG A 100 21.99 17.93 0.43
CA ARG A 100 21.27 18.34 1.64
C ARG A 100 20.55 17.13 2.22
N ILE A 101 20.61 17.00 3.54
CA ILE A 101 19.98 15.92 4.26
C ILE A 101 18.81 16.51 5.05
N TYR A 102 17.64 15.89 4.91
CA TYR A 102 16.42 16.30 5.58
C TYR A 102 15.81 15.13 6.32
N LYS A 103 15.39 15.37 7.56
CA LYS A 103 14.63 14.44 8.39
C LYS A 103 13.17 14.88 8.45
N ILE A 104 12.26 13.94 8.24
CA ILE A 104 10.83 14.17 8.29
C ILE A 104 10.39 14.17 9.76
N ILE A 105 9.81 15.28 10.20
CA ILE A 105 9.19 15.41 11.52
C ILE A 105 7.75 14.90 11.41
N PRO A 106 7.38 13.81 12.11
CA PRO A 106 5.99 13.37 12.17
C PRO A 106 5.13 14.48 12.79
N LEU A 107 3.98 14.78 12.21
CA LEU A 107 3.03 15.70 12.82
C LEU A 107 2.57 15.13 14.16
N ASN A 108 3.09 15.67 15.27
CA ASN A 108 2.41 15.59 16.54
C ASN A 108 1.30 16.66 16.55
N PRO A 109 0.01 16.30 16.68
CA PRO A 109 -1.02 17.28 16.95
C PRO A 109 -0.93 17.64 18.43
N LYS A 110 -0.09 18.61 18.80
CA LYS A 110 -0.18 19.24 20.12
C LYS A 110 0.25 20.71 20.06
N THR A 111 -0.71 21.60 20.17
CA THR A 111 -0.53 22.79 20.99
C THR A 111 -1.40 22.58 22.23
N GLU A 112 -0.78 22.15 23.33
CA GLU A 112 -1.15 22.54 24.69
C GLU A 112 -0.03 22.08 25.63
N SER A 113 0.35 22.99 26.52
CA SER A 113 1.55 22.98 27.38
C SER A 113 1.34 22.08 28.63
N PRO A 114 2.28 21.99 29.60
CA PRO A 114 2.94 20.74 29.96
C PRO A 114 2.46 20.18 31.31
N ALA A 115 1.96 18.94 31.33
CA ALA A 115 2.03 18.09 32.52
C ALA A 115 1.76 16.61 32.19
N ASN A 116 2.66 15.77 32.69
CA ASN A 116 2.59 14.33 32.95
C ASN A 116 2.76 13.30 31.80
N PRO A 117 3.64 12.29 32.02
CA PRO A 117 3.94 11.25 31.04
C PRO A 117 3.02 10.04 31.25
N SER A 118 2.21 9.68 30.27
CA SER A 118 1.82 8.27 30.04
C SER A 118 1.02 8.10 28.75
N SER A 119 1.27 6.96 28.11
CA SER A 119 0.57 6.39 26.94
C SER A 119 0.57 7.21 25.65
N GLY A 120 1.71 7.22 24.96
CA GLY A 120 1.75 7.51 23.52
C GLY A 120 1.29 6.28 22.72
N THR A 121 0.05 6.30 22.24
CA THR A 121 -0.43 5.34 21.25
C THR A 121 0.27 5.64 19.92
N LYS A 122 1.27 4.83 19.58
CA LYS A 122 1.99 4.89 18.31
C LYS A 122 1.01 4.67 17.15
N THR A 123 0.90 5.62 16.23
CA THR A 123 0.18 5.42 14.95
C THR A 123 0.84 4.27 14.19
N ALA A 124 0.12 3.16 14.04
CA ALA A 124 0.62 1.98 13.35
C ALA A 124 0.76 2.26 11.84
N ALA A 125 1.93 1.95 11.27
CA ALA A 125 2.13 2.01 9.83
C ALA A 125 1.61 0.72 9.19
N PHE A 126 0.52 0.83 8.43
CA PHE A 126 -0.08 -0.28 7.70
C PHE A 126 0.53 -0.40 6.30
N ASN A 127 0.91 -1.62 5.91
CA ASN A 127 1.37 -1.97 4.58
C ASN A 127 0.36 -2.91 3.90
N ILE A 128 0.14 -2.75 2.60
CA ILE A 128 -0.68 -3.69 1.83
C ILE A 128 0.26 -4.65 1.11
N LYS A 129 0.00 -5.93 1.28
CA LYS A 129 0.65 -7.00 0.53
C LYS A 129 -0.35 -7.62 -0.43
N VAL A 130 -0.04 -7.60 -1.71
CA VAL A 130 -0.86 -8.17 -2.78
C VAL A 130 -0.21 -9.43 -3.31
N SER A 131 -0.98 -10.52 -3.37
CA SER A 131 -0.56 -11.78 -3.97
C SER A 131 -1.53 -12.14 -5.11
N ILE A 132 -1.02 -12.43 -6.30
CA ILE A 132 -1.80 -12.76 -7.50
C ILE A 132 -1.76 -14.26 -7.74
N TYR A 133 -2.92 -14.88 -7.92
CA TYR A 133 -3.06 -16.31 -8.16
C TYR A 133 -3.79 -16.56 -9.48
N TYR A 134 -3.26 -17.49 -10.27
CA TYR A 134 -3.99 -18.08 -11.39
C TYR A 134 -4.36 -19.51 -11.03
N HIS A 135 -5.66 -19.79 -10.90
CA HIS A 135 -6.18 -21.09 -10.49
C HIS A 135 -5.43 -21.71 -9.28
N ASN A 136 -5.39 -20.98 -8.18
CA ASN A 136 -4.69 -21.37 -6.94
C ASN A 136 -3.16 -21.44 -7.02
N LYS A 137 -2.53 -21.13 -8.15
CA LYS A 137 -1.06 -21.04 -8.24
C LYS A 137 -0.63 -19.58 -8.06
N LEU A 138 0.14 -19.30 -7.02
CA LEU A 138 0.77 -17.99 -6.81
C LEU A 138 1.65 -17.65 -8.02
N GLN A 139 1.46 -16.46 -8.57
CA GLN A 139 2.20 -15.97 -9.73
C GLN A 139 3.11 -14.81 -9.39
N ASP A 140 2.65 -13.90 -8.54
CA ASP A 140 3.42 -12.74 -8.14
C ASP A 140 2.95 -12.21 -6.79
N GLU A 141 3.82 -11.48 -6.12
CA GLU A 141 3.58 -10.91 -4.81
C GLU A 141 4.34 -9.60 -4.63
N ALA A 142 3.64 -8.55 -4.20
CA ALA A 142 4.20 -7.22 -4.06
C ALA A 142 3.65 -6.49 -2.82
N GLU A 143 4.48 -5.66 -2.20
CA GLU A 143 4.00 -4.66 -1.25
C GLU A 143 3.66 -3.36 -1.99
N VAL A 144 2.47 -2.84 -1.73
CA VAL A 144 1.90 -1.72 -2.47
C VAL A 144 1.28 -0.69 -1.54
N ASN A 145 1.29 0.58 -1.97
CA ASN A 145 0.57 1.67 -1.29
C ASN A 145 -0.44 2.35 -2.22
N SER A 146 -0.04 2.57 -3.48
CA SER A 146 -0.87 3.09 -4.56
C SER A 146 -0.38 2.46 -5.86
N CYS A 147 -1.22 1.66 -6.51
CA CYS A 147 -0.81 0.90 -7.70
C CYS A 147 -1.95 0.63 -8.68
N MET A 148 -1.58 0.53 -9.95
CA MET A 148 -2.45 0.17 -11.07
C MET A 148 -2.09 -1.23 -11.52
N PHE A 149 -3.04 -2.14 -11.47
CA PHE A 149 -2.90 -3.48 -12.05
C PHE A 149 -3.43 -3.49 -13.48
N THR A 150 -2.60 -3.90 -14.44
CA THR A 150 -2.95 -4.00 -15.87
C THR A 150 -2.16 -5.13 -16.53
N TYR A 151 -2.70 -5.75 -17.58
CA TYR A 151 -1.94 -6.74 -18.36
C TYR A 151 -1.21 -6.09 -19.54
N ASN A 152 -1.94 -5.29 -20.33
CA ASN A 152 -1.37 -4.55 -21.46
C ASN A 152 -0.97 -3.14 -21.03
N GLN A 153 0.26 -2.75 -21.39
CA GLN A 153 0.80 -1.41 -21.12
C GLN A 153 0.27 -0.33 -22.09
N GLU A 154 -0.47 -0.72 -23.13
CA GLU A 154 -1.02 0.21 -24.10
C GLU A 154 -1.96 1.20 -23.41
N ASN A 155 -1.55 2.48 -23.36
CA ASN A 155 -2.19 3.64 -22.74
C ASN A 155 -1.88 3.94 -21.25
N CYS A 156 -0.76 3.47 -20.69
CA CYS A 156 -0.37 3.82 -19.31
C CYS A 156 0.26 5.21 -19.13
N HIS A 157 0.50 5.96 -20.22
CA HIS A 157 1.32 7.19 -20.21
C HIS A 157 0.70 8.42 -19.50
N GLN A 158 -0.41 8.29 -18.78
CA GLN A 158 -1.23 9.44 -18.35
C GLN A 158 -1.56 9.49 -16.85
N LEU A 159 -1.09 8.54 -16.03
CA LEU A 159 -1.29 8.58 -14.57
C LEU A 159 0.06 8.73 -13.87
N HIS A 160 0.55 9.96 -13.82
CA HIS A 160 1.74 10.31 -13.06
C HIS A 160 1.51 9.95 -11.58
N ASN A 161 2.45 9.23 -10.95
CA ASN A 161 2.43 8.79 -9.52
C ASN A 161 1.51 7.60 -9.18
N VAL A 162 1.41 6.61 -10.06
CA VAL A 162 0.82 5.32 -9.70
C VAL A 162 1.77 4.21 -10.11
N GLN A 163 2.20 3.36 -9.16
CA GLN A 163 3.02 2.19 -9.48
C GLN A 163 2.21 1.25 -10.38
N VAL A 164 2.67 1.02 -11.61
CA VAL A 164 2.01 0.05 -12.49
C VAL A 164 2.58 -1.34 -12.18
N ILE A 165 1.70 -2.26 -11.79
CA ILE A 165 2.02 -3.67 -11.60
C ILE A 165 1.40 -4.44 -12.75
N GLN A 166 2.26 -5.11 -13.52
CA GLN A 166 1.81 -5.90 -14.63
C GLN A 166 1.34 -7.27 -14.13
N PHE A 167 0.16 -7.70 -14.56
CA PHE A 167 -0.26 -9.08 -14.31
C PHE A 167 0.70 -10.06 -15.00
N PRO A 168 1.14 -11.13 -14.31
CA PRO A 168 2.03 -12.13 -14.90
C PRO A 168 1.44 -12.80 -16.13
N ASN A 169 2.29 -13.22 -17.07
CA ASN A 169 1.85 -13.99 -18.24
C ASN A 169 1.34 -15.38 -17.80
N PRO A 170 0.11 -15.79 -18.18
CA PRO A 170 -0.46 -17.09 -17.80
C PRO A 170 0.11 -18.29 -18.58
N GLU A 171 1.09 -18.14 -19.48
CA GLU A 171 1.72 -19.25 -20.22
C GLU A 171 2.29 -20.38 -19.33
N VAL A 172 2.56 -20.10 -18.05
CA VAL A 172 3.00 -21.10 -17.05
C VAL A 172 1.89 -22.10 -16.70
N LEU A 173 0.64 -21.85 -17.11
CA LEU A 173 -0.48 -22.78 -16.92
C LEU A 173 -0.38 -23.96 -17.91
N SER A 174 -0.71 -25.16 -17.44
CA SER A 174 -0.51 -26.41 -18.18
C SER A 174 -1.53 -26.69 -19.31
N ASP A 175 -2.61 -25.92 -19.40
CA ASP A 175 -3.74 -26.18 -20.30
C ASP A 175 -4.02 -24.93 -21.15
N GLN A 176 -3.97 -25.09 -22.47
CA GLN A 176 -4.21 -24.02 -23.44
C GLN A 176 -5.58 -23.35 -23.28
N LYS A 177 -6.64 -24.09 -22.91
CA LYS A 177 -7.97 -23.49 -22.68
C LYS A 177 -7.92 -22.54 -21.47
N ARG A 178 -7.24 -22.96 -20.39
CA ARG A 178 -7.08 -22.15 -19.18
C ARG A 178 -6.24 -20.91 -19.45
N VAL A 179 -5.17 -21.04 -20.25
CA VAL A 179 -4.37 -19.89 -20.73
C VAL A 179 -5.27 -18.90 -21.48
N GLN A 180 -6.04 -19.36 -22.47
CA GLN A 180 -6.88 -18.50 -23.29
C GLN A 180 -7.94 -17.74 -22.46
N HIS A 181 -8.66 -18.44 -21.58
CA HIS A 181 -9.66 -17.81 -20.70
C HIS A 181 -9.03 -16.79 -19.76
N THR A 182 -7.85 -17.09 -19.22
CA THR A 182 -7.10 -16.19 -18.33
C THR A 182 -6.65 -14.94 -19.09
N LEU A 183 -6.08 -15.10 -20.29
CA LEU A 183 -5.68 -13.99 -21.16
C LEU A 183 -6.86 -13.07 -21.51
N THR A 184 -8.03 -13.62 -21.85
CA THR A 184 -9.23 -12.82 -22.14
C THR A 184 -9.60 -11.93 -20.95
N ALA A 185 -9.58 -12.47 -19.73
CA ALA A 185 -9.89 -11.71 -18.53
C ALA A 185 -8.80 -10.67 -18.20
N LEU A 186 -7.52 -11.02 -18.38
CA LEU A 186 -6.36 -10.14 -18.16
C LEU A 186 -6.34 -8.94 -19.11
N ASN A 187 -6.58 -9.15 -20.40
CA ASN A 187 -6.65 -8.08 -21.40
C ASN A 187 -7.74 -7.04 -21.08
N ALA A 188 -8.82 -7.48 -20.44
CA ALA A 188 -9.93 -6.62 -20.01
C ALA A 188 -9.74 -6.04 -18.60
N ALA A 189 -8.75 -6.51 -17.83
CA ALA A 189 -8.55 -6.15 -16.43
C ALA A 189 -7.70 -4.88 -16.29
N ARG A 190 -8.29 -3.87 -15.65
CA ARG A 190 -7.58 -2.68 -15.15
C ARG A 190 -8.15 -2.25 -13.81
N LEU A 191 -7.32 -2.21 -12.79
CA LEU A 191 -7.72 -1.93 -11.40
C LEU A 191 -6.72 -0.97 -10.74
N LEU A 192 -7.21 0.15 -10.22
CA LEU A 192 -6.44 1.04 -9.37
C LEU A 192 -6.72 0.70 -7.90
N LEU A 193 -5.67 0.45 -7.11
CA LEU A 193 -5.74 0.15 -5.68
C LEU A 193 -4.85 1.14 -4.93
N TYR A 194 -5.41 1.88 -3.97
CA TYR A 194 -4.64 2.90 -3.25
C TYR A 194 -5.14 3.15 -1.83
N GLN A 195 -4.27 3.73 -1.01
CA GLN A 195 -4.58 4.12 0.36
C GLN A 195 -4.79 5.64 0.47
N LYS A 196 -5.85 6.06 1.15
CA LYS A 196 -6.13 7.49 1.41
C LYS A 196 -7.04 7.63 2.63
N ASN A 197 -6.76 8.60 3.49
CA ASN A 197 -7.59 8.97 4.66
C ASN A 197 -7.95 7.76 5.55
N SER A 198 -6.96 6.94 5.92
CA SER A 198 -7.19 5.73 6.74
C SER A 198 -8.16 4.71 6.10
N ARG A 199 -8.27 4.70 4.77
CA ARG A 199 -9.04 3.71 3.99
C ARG A 199 -8.23 3.10 2.87
N ILE A 200 -8.65 1.92 2.41
CA ILE A 200 -8.21 1.31 1.15
C ILE A 200 -9.32 1.44 0.12
N TRP A 201 -8.96 1.99 -1.04
CA TRP A 201 -9.85 2.25 -2.16
C TRP A 201 -9.48 1.38 -3.36
N ALA A 202 -10.51 0.88 -4.04
CA ALA A 202 -10.38 0.20 -5.31
C ALA A 202 -11.25 0.88 -6.37
N LYS A 203 -10.68 1.08 -7.57
CA LYS A 203 -11.39 1.65 -8.73
C LYS A 203 -11.17 0.77 -9.95
N ARG A 204 -12.25 0.15 -10.43
CA ARG A 204 -12.23 -0.69 -11.63
C ARG A 204 -12.26 0.19 -12.88
N LEU A 205 -11.20 0.20 -13.66
CA LEU A 205 -11.12 0.97 -14.92
C LEU A 205 -11.41 0.09 -16.15
N GLY A 206 -11.15 -1.22 -16.02
CA GLY A 206 -11.34 -2.22 -17.07
C GLY A 206 -12.80 -2.60 -17.29
N THR A 207 -13.02 -3.33 -18.39
CA THR A 207 -14.31 -3.96 -18.71
C THR A 207 -14.49 -5.28 -17.97
N CYS A 208 -13.41 -5.92 -17.54
CA CYS A 208 -13.45 -7.12 -16.70
C CYS A 208 -14.15 -6.79 -15.37
N GLN A 209 -15.19 -7.56 -15.04
CA GLN A 209 -15.87 -7.42 -13.75
C GLN A 209 -14.94 -7.84 -12.61
N VAL A 210 -14.95 -7.10 -11.51
CA VAL A 210 -14.12 -7.40 -10.34
C VAL A 210 -15.01 -7.45 -9.11
N PHE A 211 -15.05 -8.61 -8.47
CA PHE A 211 -15.83 -8.83 -7.25
C PHE A 211 -14.90 -8.84 -6.05
N HIS A 212 -15.33 -8.27 -4.92
CA HIS A 212 -14.54 -8.28 -3.69
C HIS A 212 -15.29 -8.96 -2.56
N ALA A 213 -14.54 -9.63 -1.68
CA ALA A 213 -15.08 -10.21 -0.46
C ALA A 213 -13.99 -10.29 0.61
N PHE A 214 -14.38 -10.16 1.87
CA PHE A 214 -13.51 -10.46 2.99
C PHE A 214 -13.29 -11.97 3.11
N SER A 215 -12.14 -12.40 3.63
CA SER A 215 -11.85 -13.84 3.81
C SER A 215 -12.94 -14.55 4.60
N LYS A 216 -13.41 -13.96 5.70
CA LYS A 216 -14.45 -14.52 6.56
C LYS A 216 -15.81 -14.62 5.88
N GLU A 217 -16.08 -13.77 4.89
CA GLU A 217 -17.32 -13.86 4.08
C GLU A 217 -17.31 -15.08 3.17
N LEU A 218 -16.12 -15.60 2.85
CA LEU A 218 -15.94 -16.76 1.98
C LEU A 218 -15.80 -18.09 2.74
N ASP A 219 -15.74 -18.05 4.08
CA ASP A 219 -15.53 -19.24 4.91
C ASP A 219 -16.84 -20.01 5.18
N ASN A 220 -18.00 -19.43 4.88
CA ASN A 220 -19.31 -20.08 5.06
C ASN A 220 -19.71 -20.87 3.79
N PRO A 221 -19.68 -22.22 3.80
CA PRO A 221 -20.05 -23.03 2.64
C PRO A 221 -21.56 -23.16 2.44
N SER A 222 -22.37 -22.74 3.41
CA SER A 222 -23.83 -22.93 3.40
C SER A 222 -24.60 -21.78 2.75
N GLN A 223 -23.95 -20.64 2.49
CA GLN A 223 -24.60 -19.46 1.94
C GLN A 223 -23.69 -18.76 0.93
N ASP A 224 -24.27 -18.31 -0.18
CA ASP A 224 -23.52 -17.49 -1.13
C ASP A 224 -23.04 -16.19 -0.46
N PRO A 225 -21.76 -15.82 -0.64
CA PRO A 225 -21.24 -14.58 -0.09
C PRO A 225 -21.91 -13.37 -0.75
N PRO A 226 -21.91 -12.20 -0.07
CA PRO A 226 -22.44 -10.98 -0.64
C PRO A 226 -21.82 -10.66 -2.01
N CYS A 227 -22.67 -10.41 -3.00
CA CYS A 227 -22.23 -10.09 -4.37
C CYS A 227 -21.77 -8.62 -4.45
N LYS A 228 -20.52 -8.35 -4.03
CA LYS A 228 -19.95 -7.00 -4.05
C LYS A 228 -19.13 -6.77 -5.33
N LEU A 229 -19.80 -6.29 -6.38
CA LEU A 229 -19.17 -5.90 -7.65
C LEU A 229 -18.60 -4.48 -7.53
N LEU A 230 -17.32 -4.30 -7.89
CA LEU A 230 -16.73 -2.98 -8.06
C LEU A 230 -17.35 -2.30 -9.30
N PRO A 231 -18.05 -1.16 -9.16
CA PRO A 231 -18.59 -0.44 -10.30
C PRO A 231 -17.47 0.15 -11.16
N ARG A 232 -17.71 0.25 -12.47
CA ARG A 232 -16.70 0.81 -13.39
C ARG A 232 -16.52 2.30 -13.14
N ASN A 233 -15.27 2.76 -13.08
CA ASN A 233 -14.88 4.15 -12.91
C ASN A 233 -15.38 4.82 -11.62
N VAL A 234 -15.83 4.04 -10.64
CA VAL A 234 -16.26 4.52 -9.32
C VAL A 234 -15.24 4.07 -8.28
N GLU A 235 -14.83 5.00 -7.42
CA GLU A 235 -13.99 4.70 -6.26
C GLU A 235 -14.83 3.99 -5.20
N THR A 236 -14.43 2.78 -4.84
CA THR A 236 -15.14 1.96 -3.85
C THR A 236 -14.22 1.72 -2.67
N GLU A 237 -14.68 2.06 -1.48
CA GLU A 237 -14.00 1.68 -0.24
C GLU A 237 -14.08 0.17 -0.06
N ILE A 238 -12.94 -0.48 0.15
CA ILE A 238 -12.87 -1.92 0.41
C ILE A 238 -12.31 -2.24 1.80
N PHE A 239 -11.78 -1.24 2.52
CA PHE A 239 -11.26 -1.41 3.88
C PHE A 239 -11.21 -0.11 4.67
N ASP A 240 -11.45 -0.22 5.98
CA ASP A 240 -11.38 0.85 6.97
C ASP A 240 -10.35 0.54 8.07
N TYR A 241 -9.26 1.29 8.13
CA TYR A 241 -8.25 1.12 9.18
C TYR A 241 -8.74 1.51 10.57
N GLU A 242 -9.63 2.50 10.68
CA GLU A 242 -10.15 2.93 11.97
C GLU A 242 -11.11 1.90 12.55
N GLN A 243 -12.03 1.38 11.72
CA GLN A 243 -12.88 0.26 12.11
C GLN A 243 -12.05 -0.97 12.46
N PHE A 244 -11.05 -1.31 11.65
CA PHE A 244 -10.15 -2.42 11.95
C PHE A 244 -9.45 -2.25 13.31
N CYS A 245 -8.93 -1.06 13.61
CA CYS A 245 -8.30 -0.77 14.90
C CYS A 245 -9.27 -0.91 16.08
N ARG A 246 -10.50 -0.40 15.94
CA ARG A 246 -11.54 -0.55 16.97
C ARG A 246 -11.89 -2.02 17.20
N GLU A 247 -12.16 -2.76 16.14
CA GLU A 247 -12.49 -4.19 16.23
C GLU A 247 -11.33 -5.03 16.78
N LEU A 248 -10.08 -4.61 16.52
CA LEU A 248 -8.89 -5.25 17.08
C LEU A 248 -8.76 -4.98 18.58
N ALA A 249 -9.09 -3.77 19.04
CA ALA A 249 -9.14 -3.43 20.46
C ALA A 249 -10.25 -4.24 21.17
N ASP A 250 -11.44 -4.32 20.59
CA ASP A 250 -12.56 -5.11 21.13
C ASP A 250 -12.20 -6.61 21.25
N PHE A 251 -11.48 -7.15 20.26
CA PHE A 251 -11.00 -8.53 20.30
C PHE A 251 -9.96 -8.73 21.42
N ARG A 252 -9.01 -7.80 21.58
CA ARG A 252 -8.01 -7.85 22.67
C ARG A 252 -8.68 -7.79 24.05
N ASP A 253 -9.72 -6.99 24.19
CA ASP A 253 -10.42 -6.75 25.46
C ASP A 253 -11.54 -7.78 25.71
N GLY A 254 -11.61 -8.85 24.90
CA GLY A 254 -12.56 -9.95 25.04
C GLY A 254 -14.01 -9.60 24.69
N GLN A 255 -14.27 -8.40 24.17
CA GLN A 255 -15.60 -7.94 23.76
C GLN A 255 -16.05 -8.58 22.43
N ARG A 256 -15.13 -9.20 21.69
CA ARG A 256 -15.40 -9.89 20.42
C ARG A 256 -14.82 -11.30 20.42
N ARG A 257 -15.58 -12.26 19.89
CA ARG A 257 -15.19 -13.69 19.82
C ARG A 257 -14.12 -14.03 18.80
N SER A 258 -13.96 -13.21 17.75
CA SER A 258 -12.98 -13.47 16.69
C SER A 258 -12.30 -12.18 16.24
N SER A 259 -11.06 -12.28 15.77
CA SER A 259 -10.30 -11.13 15.27
C SER A 259 -11.06 -10.38 14.16
N PRO A 260 -10.80 -9.10 13.90
CA PRO A 260 -11.25 -8.48 12.65
C PRO A 260 -10.63 -9.20 11.43
N ASP A 261 -11.31 -9.09 10.29
CA ASP A 261 -10.73 -9.52 9.02
C ASP A 261 -9.72 -8.47 8.52
N TYR A 262 -8.64 -8.95 7.92
CA TYR A 262 -7.56 -8.14 7.37
C TYR A 262 -7.13 -8.64 5.98
N THR A 263 -7.88 -9.58 5.41
CA THR A 263 -7.63 -10.13 4.07
C THR A 263 -8.87 -9.94 3.20
N ILE A 264 -8.67 -9.29 2.06
CA ILE A 264 -9.69 -9.08 1.03
C ILE A 264 -9.28 -9.86 -0.21
N TYR A 265 -10.23 -10.53 -0.84
CA TYR A 265 -10.03 -11.18 -2.13
C TYR A 265 -10.73 -10.38 -3.21
N LEU A 266 -10.02 -10.10 -4.30
CA LEU A 266 -10.55 -9.54 -5.54
C LEU A 266 -10.53 -10.63 -6.61
N CYS A 267 -11.68 -10.93 -7.19
CA CYS A 267 -11.85 -11.97 -8.19
C CYS A 267 -12.22 -11.33 -9.54
N PHE A 268 -11.43 -11.60 -10.57
CA PHE A 268 -11.59 -10.99 -11.89
C PHE A 268 -12.38 -11.93 -12.81
N GLY A 269 -13.43 -11.39 -13.44
CA GLY A 269 -14.28 -12.08 -14.40
C GLY A 269 -15.25 -13.11 -13.80
N GLN A 270 -15.19 -13.38 -12.50
CA GLN A 270 -16.02 -14.39 -11.85
C GLN A 270 -16.53 -13.93 -10.49
N ARG A 271 -17.79 -14.26 -10.18
CA ARG A 271 -18.37 -14.05 -8.84
C ARG A 271 -17.93 -15.15 -7.86
N PHE A 272 -17.94 -14.82 -6.58
CA PHE A 272 -17.85 -15.83 -5.52
C PHE A 272 -19.18 -16.56 -5.38
N THR A 273 -19.13 -17.87 -5.07
CA THR A 273 -20.30 -18.73 -4.88
C THR A 273 -19.94 -19.79 -3.84
N ALA A 274 -20.90 -20.21 -3.02
CA ALA A 274 -20.73 -21.28 -2.04
C ALA A 274 -20.38 -22.62 -2.72
N SER A 275 -20.92 -22.86 -3.91
CA SER A 275 -20.69 -24.08 -4.70
C SER A 275 -19.27 -24.23 -5.24
N LYS A 276 -18.47 -23.15 -5.29
CA LYS A 276 -17.12 -23.17 -5.87
C LYS A 276 -16.14 -22.41 -4.99
N PRO A 277 -15.12 -23.09 -4.44
CA PRO A 277 -14.15 -22.46 -3.55
C PRO A 277 -13.39 -21.33 -4.27
N LYS A 278 -12.89 -20.35 -3.50
CA LYS A 278 -12.12 -19.21 -4.04
C LYS A 278 -10.86 -19.65 -4.79
N GLU A 279 -10.30 -20.78 -4.43
CA GLU A 279 -9.14 -21.40 -5.05
C GLU A 279 -9.44 -21.87 -6.49
N SER A 280 -10.70 -22.09 -6.84
CA SER A 280 -11.10 -22.48 -8.19
C SER A 280 -11.18 -21.30 -9.17
N LYS A 281 -11.01 -20.06 -8.70
CA LYS A 281 -11.18 -18.86 -9.53
C LYS A 281 -9.99 -18.70 -10.50
N LEU A 282 -10.29 -18.17 -11.69
CA LEU A 282 -9.35 -17.98 -12.78
C LEU A 282 -8.21 -17.05 -12.35
N ILE A 283 -8.58 -15.84 -11.91
CA ILE A 283 -7.65 -14.81 -11.45
C ILE A 283 -8.16 -14.32 -10.10
N LEU A 284 -7.37 -14.59 -9.06
CA LEU A 284 -7.66 -14.19 -7.70
C LEU A 284 -6.51 -13.33 -7.19
N MET A 285 -6.82 -12.14 -6.72
CA MET A 285 -5.87 -11.25 -6.06
C MET A 285 -6.20 -11.21 -4.58
N LYS A 286 -5.22 -11.56 -3.74
CA LYS A 286 -5.32 -11.48 -2.28
C LYS A 286 -4.66 -10.20 -1.81
N VAL A 287 -5.44 -9.33 -1.19
CA VAL A 287 -5.00 -8.08 -0.58
C VAL A 287 -4.95 -8.30 0.93
N ARG A 288 -3.75 -8.40 1.49
CA ARG A 288 -3.51 -8.61 2.92
C ARG A 288 -3.03 -7.32 3.55
N ILE A 289 -3.78 -6.83 4.53
CA ILE A 289 -3.36 -5.73 5.39
C ILE A 289 -2.34 -6.28 6.40
N SER A 290 -1.16 -5.69 6.41
CA SER A 290 -0.09 -5.99 7.34
C SER A 290 0.19 -4.77 8.20
N VAL A 291 0.66 -5.02 9.42
CA VAL A 291 1.04 -3.97 10.37
C VAL A 291 2.53 -4.10 10.58
N SER A 292 3.29 -3.05 10.27
CA SER A 292 4.72 -3.01 10.57
C SER A 292 4.94 -2.70 12.07
N GLY A 293 5.82 -3.47 12.72
CA GLY A 293 6.20 -3.28 14.13
C GLY A 293 5.45 -4.14 15.17
N ASN A 294 5.64 -3.80 16.46
CA ASN A 294 5.24 -4.58 17.66
C ASN A 294 3.74 -4.92 17.78
N LEU A 295 2.85 -4.46 16.90
CA LEU A 295 1.44 -4.89 16.87
C LEU A 295 1.27 -6.33 16.37
N LEU A 296 2.21 -6.87 15.60
CA LEU A 296 2.18 -8.30 15.24
C LEU A 296 2.23 -9.19 16.50
N LYS A 297 2.93 -8.74 17.56
CA LYS A 297 2.96 -9.41 18.87
C LYS A 297 1.66 -9.26 19.65
N ILE A 298 0.80 -8.28 19.33
CA ILE A 298 -0.53 -8.13 19.95
C ILE A 298 -1.54 -9.02 19.22
N VAL A 299 -1.45 -9.12 17.89
CA VAL A 299 -2.28 -10.01 17.07
C VAL A 299 -1.88 -11.48 17.26
N GLN A 300 -0.59 -11.79 17.46
CA GLN A 300 -0.08 -13.15 17.70
C GLN A 300 0.07 -13.48 19.20
N GLY A 301 0.12 -12.49 20.09
CA GLY A 301 0.24 -12.70 21.55
C GLY A 301 -1.05 -13.14 22.23
N GLY A 302 -2.19 -13.03 21.55
CA GLY A 302 -3.46 -13.63 21.98
C GLY A 302 -3.61 -15.12 21.59
N PHE A 303 -2.67 -15.70 20.85
CA PHE A 303 -2.74 -17.11 20.41
C PHE A 303 -2.21 -18.12 21.44
N CYS A 304 -1.78 -17.67 22.63
CA CYS A 304 -1.21 -18.57 23.63
C CYS A 304 -2.07 -18.64 24.89
N LEU A 305 -3.34 -19.05 24.79
CA LEU A 305 -4.14 -19.61 25.90
C LEU A 305 -5.37 -20.38 25.38
N GLN A 306 -5.15 -21.39 24.52
CA GLN A 306 -5.95 -22.62 24.58
C GLN A 306 -4.98 -23.79 24.32
N ARG A 307 -4.22 -24.15 25.36
CA ARG A 307 -3.90 -25.57 25.55
C ARG A 307 -5.18 -26.18 26.09
N ASP A 308 -5.99 -26.78 25.24
CA ASP A 308 -6.93 -27.76 25.73
C ASP A 308 -6.13 -28.97 26.20
N HIS A 309 -6.05 -29.09 27.52
CA HIS A 309 -5.84 -30.35 28.21
C HIS A 309 -6.95 -31.32 27.78
N SER A 310 -6.62 -32.23 26.88
CA SER A 310 -7.29 -33.52 26.76
C SER A 310 -6.24 -34.64 26.80
N SER A 311 -5.45 -34.65 27.87
CA SER A 311 -4.74 -35.85 28.33
C SER A 311 -5.69 -36.67 29.20
N GLY A 312 -5.93 -37.90 28.77
CA GLY A 312 -6.96 -38.79 29.27
C GLY A 312 -6.85 -39.13 30.76
N LEU A 313 -8.03 -39.34 31.32
CA LEU A 313 -8.27 -40.16 32.51
C LEU A 313 -9.20 -41.29 32.06
N GLN A 314 -8.63 -42.37 31.53
CA GLN A 314 -9.27 -43.68 31.62
C GLN A 314 -8.84 -44.27 32.96
N SER A 315 -9.76 -44.22 33.92
CA SER A 315 -9.65 -44.97 35.17
C SER A 315 -9.76 -46.45 34.87
N VAL A 316 -8.75 -47.19 35.33
CA VAL A 316 -8.74 -48.65 35.47
C VAL A 316 -9.96 -49.08 36.28
N ALA A 317 -10.77 -49.97 35.73
CA ALA A 317 -11.71 -50.79 36.49
C ALA A 317 -11.58 -52.24 35.99
N THR A 318 -10.84 -53.04 36.75
CA THR A 318 -10.93 -54.50 36.70
C THR A 318 -12.04 -54.92 37.66
N PRO A 319 -12.88 -55.89 37.29
CA PRO A 319 -13.36 -56.81 38.31
C PRO A 319 -13.18 -58.28 37.90
N ALA A 320 -12.79 -59.06 38.92
CA ALA A 320 -12.91 -60.50 39.13
C ALA A 320 -12.52 -61.48 38.01
#